data_AF-A0A6P2EB53-F1
#
_entry.id   AF-A0A6P2EB53-F1
#
_cell.length_a   1.000
_cell.length_b   1.000
_cell.length_c   1.000
_cell.angle_alpha   90.00
_cell.angle_beta   90.00
_cell.angle_gamma   90.00
#
_symmetry.space_group_name_H-M   'P 1'
#
loop_
_entity.id
_entity.type
_entity.pdbx_description
1 polymer ?
#
loop_
_entity_poly.entity_id
_entity_poly.type
_entity_poly.pdbx_seq_one_letter_code
_entity_poly.pdbx_strand_id
1 'polypeptide(L)'
;MGARVQELCALFSHVRRTERNFLSVRGVSWLYNRDAYRRLFPRSYAMSIRPVAAPLHLNGSSTWGQVLNWRQEVKPDMRDALVDRLDTMKAEAPWETFPLQALTATGDIGKFFEVFT
;
A
#
# COMPACT_ATOMS: atom_id res chain seq x y z
N MET A 1 -11.97 -4.10 18.43
CA MET A 1 -11.01 -3.97 17.30
C MET A 1 -11.78 -3.63 16.04
N GLY A 2 -11.26 -2.75 15.18
CA GLY A 2 -11.91 -2.43 13.91
C GLY A 2 -11.88 -3.62 12.94
N ALA A 3 -12.85 -3.70 12.02
CA ALA A 3 -13.00 -4.83 11.08
C ALA A 3 -11.70 -5.18 10.33
N ARG A 4 -10.94 -4.17 9.88
CA ARG A 4 -9.66 -4.38 9.20
C ARG A 4 -8.62 -5.11 10.05
N VAL A 5 -8.58 -4.85 11.35
CA VAL A 5 -7.63 -5.54 12.26
C VAL A 5 -8.06 -6.99 12.45
N GLN A 6 -9.37 -7.28 12.52
CA GLN A 6 -9.87 -8.65 12.61
C GLN A 6 -9.53 -9.46 11.36
N GLU A 7 -9.64 -8.86 10.17
CA GLU A 7 -9.20 -9.48 8.92
C GLU A 7 -7.70 -9.79 8.91
N LEU A 8 -6.86 -8.86 9.41
CA LEU A 8 -5.43 -9.10 9.54
C LEU A 8 -5.13 -10.24 10.54
N CYS A 9 -5.83 -10.27 11.68
CA CYS A 9 -5.72 -11.39 12.62
C CYS A 9 -6.08 -12.73 11.99
N ALA A 10 -7.19 -12.79 11.25
CA ALA A 10 -7.61 -13.99 10.54
C ALA A 10 -6.58 -14.43 9.50
N LEU A 11 -6.07 -13.48 8.71
CA LEU A 11 -5.04 -13.72 7.70
C LEU A 11 -3.76 -14.29 8.31
N PHE A 12 -3.18 -13.62 9.32
CA PHE A 12 -1.92 -14.07 9.91
C PHE A 12 -2.08 -15.35 10.72
N SER A 13 -3.24 -15.57 11.36
CA SER A 13 -3.55 -16.85 12.03
C SER A 13 -3.68 -18.01 11.04
N HIS A 14 -4.19 -17.73 9.84
CA HIS A 14 -4.23 -18.73 8.76
C HIS A 14 -2.81 -19.04 8.27
N VAL A 15 -2.05 -18.01 7.87
CA VAL A 15 -0.67 -18.15 7.37
C VAL A 15 0.23 -18.90 8.37
N ARG A 16 0.14 -18.57 9.66
CA ARG A 16 0.91 -19.24 10.73
C ARG A 16 0.63 -20.74 10.83
N ARG A 17 -0.58 -21.18 10.48
CA ARG A 17 -0.99 -22.59 10.55
C ARG A 17 -0.69 -23.36 9.26
N THR A 18 -0.81 -22.71 8.10
CA THR A 18 -0.77 -23.40 6.80
C THR A 18 0.60 -23.41 6.16
N GLU A 19 1.42 -22.40 6.42
CA GLU A 19 2.71 -22.22 5.77
C GLU A 19 3.84 -22.41 6.80
N ARG A 20 5.02 -22.89 6.38
CA ARG A 20 6.15 -23.14 7.30
C ARG A 20 7.46 -22.39 7.00
N ASN A 21 7.62 -21.84 5.79
CA ASN A 21 8.90 -21.31 5.30
C ASN A 21 8.78 -19.89 4.74
N PHE A 22 8.27 -18.95 5.54
CA PHE A 22 8.26 -17.53 5.18
C PHE A 22 9.08 -16.74 6.20
N LEU A 23 9.85 -15.77 5.72
CA LEU A 23 10.77 -14.98 6.53
C LEU A 23 10.32 -13.51 6.64
N SER A 24 9.49 -13.04 5.70
CA SER A 24 9.17 -11.63 5.61
C SER A 24 7.79 -11.37 5.03
N VAL A 25 7.13 -10.33 5.54
CA VAL A 25 6.00 -9.68 4.88
C VAL A 25 6.56 -8.60 3.96
N ARG A 26 6.11 -8.57 2.70
CA ARG A 26 6.45 -7.55 1.72
C ARG A 26 5.18 -6.92 1.19
N GLY A 27 5.19 -5.62 0.97
CA GLY A 27 4.04 -4.91 0.43
C GLY A 27 4.46 -3.78 -0.48
N VAL A 28 3.58 -3.51 -1.45
CA VAL A 28 3.69 -2.38 -2.38
C VAL A 28 2.33 -1.70 -2.41
N SER A 29 2.26 -0.43 -2.01
CA SER A 29 0.98 0.30 -1.96
C SER A 29 1.18 1.80 -1.94
N TRP A 30 0.28 2.52 -2.60
CA TRP A 30 0.15 3.98 -2.45
C TRP A 30 -0.50 4.36 -1.10
N LEU A 31 -1.20 3.44 -0.43
CA LEU A 31 -1.83 3.71 0.87
C LEU A 31 -0.80 3.94 1.98
N TYR A 32 0.46 3.56 1.77
CA TYR A 32 1.55 3.91 2.68
C TYR A 32 1.78 5.41 2.83
N ASN A 33 1.24 6.26 1.94
CA ASN A 33 1.20 7.71 2.14
C ASN A 33 0.14 8.17 3.17
N ARG A 34 -0.65 7.26 3.74
CA ARG A 34 -1.73 7.58 4.70
C ARG A 34 -1.41 7.03 6.08
N ASP A 35 -1.33 7.89 7.09
CA ASP A 35 -1.04 7.47 8.47
C ASP A 35 -2.07 6.48 9.03
N ALA A 36 -3.34 6.64 8.65
CA ALA A 36 -4.40 5.71 9.05
C ALA A 36 -4.18 4.28 8.53
N TYR A 37 -3.47 4.11 7.41
CA TYR A 37 -3.12 2.80 6.88
C TYR A 37 -1.82 2.28 7.52
N ARG A 38 -0.81 3.14 7.67
CA ARG A 38 0.48 2.79 8.29
C ARG A 38 0.32 2.26 9.72
N ARG A 39 -0.57 2.86 10.52
CA ARG A 39 -0.84 2.46 11.90
C ARG A 39 -1.49 1.08 12.05
N LEU A 40 -1.95 0.47 10.96
CA LEU A 40 -2.47 -0.89 10.99
C LEU A 40 -1.37 -1.91 11.22
N PHE A 41 -0.12 -1.62 10.85
CA PHE A 41 0.97 -2.58 10.82
C PHE A 41 1.95 -2.41 12.00
N PRO A 42 2.78 -3.42 12.30
CA PRO A 42 3.84 -3.29 13.30
C PRO A 42 4.73 -2.08 13.02
N ARG A 43 5.19 -1.39 14.08
CA ARG A 43 5.99 -0.16 13.96
C ARG A 43 7.24 -0.34 13.09
N SER A 44 7.94 -1.46 13.23
CA SER A 44 9.13 -1.79 12.42
C SER A 44 8.81 -1.87 10.92
N TYR A 45 7.64 -2.38 10.55
CA TYR A 45 7.18 -2.43 9.17
C TYR A 45 6.82 -1.04 8.64
N ALA A 46 6.12 -0.23 9.43
CA ALA A 46 5.80 1.15 9.06
C ALA A 46 7.06 2.04 8.90
N MET A 47 8.13 1.73 9.64
CA MET A 47 9.42 2.42 9.54
C MET A 47 10.28 1.97 8.35
N SER A 48 9.98 0.82 7.73
CA SER A 48 10.73 0.33 6.56
C SER A 48 10.20 0.84 5.22
N ILE A 49 9.12 1.64 5.26
CA ILE A 49 8.48 2.23 4.08
C ILE A 49 9.52 3.07 3.32
N ARG A 50 9.66 2.80 2.02
CA ARG A 50 10.60 3.50 1.13
C ARG A 50 10.06 3.56 -0.31
N PRO A 51 10.56 4.49 -1.16
CA PRO A 51 10.19 4.54 -2.57
C PRO A 51 10.42 3.19 -3.29
N VAL A 52 9.60 2.92 -4.31
CA VAL A 52 9.80 1.77 -5.18
C VAL A 52 11.01 2.05 -6.09
N ALA A 53 11.96 1.12 -6.16
CA ALA A 53 13.18 1.26 -6.96
C ALA A 53 13.01 0.78 -8.42
N ALA A 54 11.77 0.58 -8.88
CA ALA A 54 11.44 -0.02 -10.17
C ALA A 54 10.23 0.68 -10.80
N PRO A 55 10.15 0.70 -12.15
CA PRO A 55 8.97 1.18 -12.87
C PRO A 55 7.68 0.53 -12.38
N LEU A 56 6.63 1.34 -12.23
CA LEU A 56 5.32 0.83 -11.87
C LEU A 56 4.47 0.66 -13.12
N HIS A 57 3.99 -0.56 -13.35
CA HIS A 57 2.96 -0.78 -14.37
C HIS A 57 1.69 -0.02 -14.00
N LEU A 58 1.10 0.68 -14.97
CA LEU A 58 -0.17 1.40 -14.77
C LEU A 58 -1.40 0.54 -15.08
N ASN A 59 -1.24 -0.51 -15.88
CA ASN A 59 -2.31 -1.46 -16.18
C ASN A 59 -2.57 -2.37 -14.98
N GLY A 60 -3.82 -2.45 -14.51
CA GLY A 60 -4.20 -3.29 -13.36
C GLY A 60 -3.60 -2.84 -12.01
N SER A 61 -3.03 -1.63 -11.95
CA SER A 61 -2.35 -1.12 -10.77
C SER A 61 -3.32 -0.62 -9.71
N SER A 62 -3.08 -0.98 -8.45
CA SER A 62 -3.86 -0.46 -7.32
C SER A 62 -3.72 1.06 -7.14
N THR A 63 -2.74 1.69 -7.80
CA THR A 63 -2.48 3.15 -7.79
C THR A 63 -3.68 3.97 -8.24
N TRP A 64 -4.49 3.45 -9.18
CA TRP A 64 -5.74 4.09 -9.59
C TRP A 64 -6.78 4.16 -8.46
N GLY A 65 -6.66 3.34 -7.42
CA GLY A 65 -7.50 3.42 -6.24
C GLY A 65 -7.44 4.78 -5.52
N GLN A 66 -6.43 5.62 -5.76
CA GLN A 66 -6.35 6.96 -5.16
C GLN A 66 -7.35 7.95 -5.76
N VAL A 67 -7.72 7.76 -7.03
CA VAL A 67 -8.67 8.63 -7.74
C VAL A 67 -10.13 8.21 -7.54
N LEU A 68 -10.38 7.05 -6.95
CA LEU A 68 -11.73 6.55 -6.65
C LEU A 68 -12.03 6.60 -5.15
N ASN A 69 -13.31 6.80 -4.81
CA ASN A 69 -13.81 6.56 -3.47
C ASN A 69 -14.35 5.12 -3.33
N TRP A 70 -14.83 4.76 -2.15
CA TRP A 70 -15.35 3.41 -1.86
C TRP A 70 -16.64 3.06 -2.63
N ARG A 71 -17.34 4.05 -3.18
CA ARG A 71 -18.52 3.90 -4.07
C ARG A 71 -18.12 3.81 -5.55
N GLN A 72 -16.82 3.74 -5.84
CA GLN A 72 -16.26 3.76 -7.20
C GLN A 72 -16.48 5.10 -7.94
N GLU A 73 -16.75 6.18 -7.21
CA GLU A 73 -16.89 7.50 -7.79
C GLU A 73 -15.53 8.20 -7.84
N VAL A 74 -15.31 9.02 -8.87
CA VAL A 74 -14.08 9.82 -9.01
C VAL A 74 -14.02 10.89 -7.92
N LYS A 75 -12.90 10.97 -7.21
CA LYS A 75 -12.61 12.02 -6.23
C LYS A 75 -12.13 13.28 -6.96
N PRO A 76 -12.88 14.39 -6.96
CA PRO A 76 -12.54 15.59 -7.72
C PRO A 76 -11.12 16.10 -7.44
N ASP A 77 -10.75 16.29 -6.18
CA ASP A 77 -9.43 16.81 -5.81
C ASP A 77 -8.26 15.95 -6.31
N MET A 78 -8.44 14.63 -6.37
CA MET A 78 -7.39 13.72 -6.85
C MET A 78 -7.35 13.64 -8.37
N ARG A 79 -8.50 13.78 -9.03
CA ARG A 79 -8.58 13.94 -10.49
C ARG A 79 -7.86 15.21 -10.90
N ASP A 80 -8.22 16.34 -10.30
CA ASP A 80 -7.69 17.65 -10.68
C ASP A 80 -6.18 17.70 -10.43
N ALA A 81 -5.73 17.25 -9.25
CA ALA A 81 -4.29 17.16 -8.96
C ALA A 81 -3.52 16.21 -9.90
N LEU A 82 -4.15 15.16 -10.44
CA LEU A 82 -3.53 14.30 -11.44
C LEU A 82 -3.47 14.99 -12.81
N VAL A 83 -4.59 15.59 -13.23
CA VAL A 83 -4.71 16.30 -14.52
C VAL A 83 -3.72 17.46 -14.59
N ASP A 84 -3.63 18.29 -13.56
CA ASP A 84 -2.69 19.42 -13.49
C ASP A 84 -1.23 18.99 -13.65
N ARG A 85 -0.89 17.77 -13.22
CA ARG A 85 0.47 17.22 -13.31
C ARG A 85 0.78 16.61 -14.67
N LEU A 86 -0.24 16.29 -15.49
CA LEU A 86 -0.04 15.72 -16.82
C LEU A 86 0.71 16.67 -17.74
N ASP A 87 0.55 17.98 -17.57
CA ASP A 87 1.23 19.01 -18.36
C ASP A 87 2.76 18.91 -18.27
N THR A 88 3.28 18.42 -17.15
CA THR A 88 4.72 18.24 -16.88
C THR A 88 5.13 16.77 -16.78
N MET A 89 4.26 15.84 -17.18
CA MET A 89 4.52 14.41 -17.08
C MET A 89 5.69 14.00 -17.96
N LYS A 90 6.54 13.12 -17.42
CA LYS A 90 7.57 12.41 -18.16
C LYS A 90 6.99 11.13 -18.77
N ALA A 91 7.11 10.97 -20.09
CA ALA A 91 6.58 9.81 -20.79
C ALA A 91 7.30 8.50 -20.40
N GLU A 92 8.56 8.58 -20.00
CA GLU A 92 9.37 7.46 -19.52
C GLU A 92 9.05 7.02 -18.09
N ALA A 93 8.36 7.87 -17.32
CA ALA A 93 8.03 7.63 -15.92
C ALA A 93 6.61 8.13 -15.54
N PRO A 94 5.55 7.70 -16.25
CA PRO A 94 4.19 8.25 -16.08
C PRO A 94 3.59 7.96 -14.70
N TRP A 95 4.13 6.99 -13.95
CA TRP A 95 3.72 6.72 -12.57
C TRP A 95 4.13 7.85 -11.60
N GLU A 96 5.14 8.65 -11.92
CA GLU A 96 5.57 9.78 -11.09
C GLU A 96 4.50 10.89 -11.03
N THR A 97 3.59 10.93 -11.99
CA THR A 97 2.51 11.93 -12.07
C THR A 97 1.51 11.79 -10.92
N PHE A 98 1.34 10.59 -10.36
CA PHE A 98 0.31 10.35 -9.35
C PHE A 98 0.55 11.14 -8.04
N PRO A 99 -0.50 11.78 -7.47
CA PRO A 99 -0.43 12.47 -6.18
C PRO A 99 0.21 11.68 -5.06
N LEU A 100 -0.13 10.40 -4.94
CA LEU A 100 0.38 9.48 -3.94
C LEU A 100 1.18 8.39 -4.63
N GLN A 101 2.49 8.40 -4.37
CA GLN A 101 3.43 7.46 -4.98
C GLN A 101 3.28 6.06 -4.38
N ALA A 102 3.44 5.02 -5.20
CA ALA A 102 3.56 3.67 -4.66
C ALA A 102 4.85 3.57 -3.82
N LEU A 103 4.73 3.00 -2.62
CA LEU A 103 5.88 2.77 -1.73
C LEU A 103 5.99 1.28 -1.45
N THR A 104 7.20 0.83 -1.08
CA THR A 104 7.47 -0.54 -0.64
C THR A 104 7.66 -0.59 0.86
N ALA A 105 7.28 -1.70 1.48
CA ALA A 105 7.58 -1.98 2.88
C ALA A 105 7.97 -3.45 3.05
N THR A 106 8.88 -3.71 3.98
CA THR A 106 9.32 -5.07 4.33
C THR A 106 9.43 -5.22 5.84
N GLY A 107 9.10 -6.39 6.36
CA GLY A 107 9.29 -6.66 7.78
C GLY A 107 9.35 -8.13 8.09
N ASP A 108 9.95 -8.43 9.23
CA ASP A 108 10.02 -9.77 9.79
C ASP A 108 8.62 -10.29 10.10
N ILE A 109 8.32 -11.53 9.68
CA ILE A 109 7.00 -12.13 9.89
C ILE A 109 6.68 -12.35 11.38
N GLY A 110 7.70 -12.60 12.22
CA GLY A 110 7.53 -12.79 13.65
C GLY A 110 6.88 -11.57 14.30
N LYS A 111 7.24 -10.36 13.85
CA LYS A 111 6.59 -9.12 14.30
C LYS A 111 5.12 -8.99 13.92
N PHE A 112 4.69 -9.65 12.85
CA PHE A 112 3.27 -9.70 12.49
C PHE A 112 2.52 -10.74 13.34
N PHE A 113 3.13 -11.89 13.62
CA PHE A 113 2.54 -12.87 14.54
C PHE A 113 2.39 -12.32 15.96
N GLU A 114 3.38 -11.61 16.48
CA GLU A 114 3.29 -10.93 17.78
C GLU A 114 2.07 -9.99 17.89
N VAL A 115 1.66 -9.35 16.78
CA VAL A 115 0.59 -8.35 16.77
C VAL A 115 -0.78 -8.93 16.40
N PHE A 116 -0.81 -9.99 15.57
CA PHE A 116 -2.04 -10.45 14.92
C PHE A 116 -2.47 -11.88 15.24
N THR A 117 -1.69 -12.66 16.01
CA THR A 117 -2.05 -14.03 16.39
C THR A 117 -1.89 -14.24 17.89
#